data_AF-A0A1G2ARR1-F1
#
_entry.id   AF-A0A1G2ARR1-F1
#
_cell.length_a   1.000
_cell.length_b   1.000
_cell.length_c   1.000
_cell.angle_alpha   90.00
_cell.angle_beta   90.00
_cell.angle_gamma   90.00
#
_symmetry.space_group_name_H-M   'P 1'
#
loop_
_entity.id
_entity.type
_entity.pdbx_description
1 polymer ?
#
loop_
_entity_poly.entity_id
_entity_poly.type
_entity_poly.pdbx_seq_one_letter_code
_entity_poly.pdbx_strand_id
1 'polypeptide(L)'
;MHLVKNVRFFLRILVLVLALFLSFPHVTGASILRNLSAPCLECGNCTLQDLALAGGNTFNFFLYIIGSVVLLLFFIGGLILLVSHGNRQLEQLGRGIINGSFKGLAIAMVCWVIVNFVITAIVEDREIFGTEWFTFPEAAPFACTPPPPVLPPAVPSINWTLAGGVDPRQRQDASPELAALLNCMYQKEPNLIVTSISDNDLYTGRCNIQNCNKQQSQTGSCPASACSNDAQCVHRCGSCHYAFGTPQGTNFSRAADFRLNVDPQTVARVARECDPGMRVEFEADHTHISHSSCPR
;
A
#
# COMPACT_ATOMS: atom_id res chain seq x y z
N MET A 1 44.63 42.26 -5.58
CA MET A 1 44.79 40.86 -5.10
C MET A 1 43.93 40.51 -3.86
N HIS A 2 43.55 41.48 -3.01
CA HIS A 2 42.66 41.23 -1.85
C HIS A 2 41.19 40.89 -2.22
N LEU A 3 40.63 41.50 -3.27
CA LEU A 3 39.24 41.22 -3.71
C LEU A 3 39.01 39.73 -4.09
N VAL A 4 39.96 39.12 -4.80
CA VAL A 4 39.84 37.74 -5.30
C VAL A 4 39.93 36.71 -4.16
N LYS A 5 40.70 37.01 -3.09
CA LYS A 5 40.75 36.17 -1.88
C LYS A 5 39.42 36.20 -1.13
N ASN A 6 38.79 37.37 -1.02
CA ASN A 6 37.51 37.52 -0.34
C ASN A 6 36.39 36.79 -1.10
N VAL A 7 36.33 36.90 -2.43
CA VAL A 7 35.34 36.18 -3.25
C VAL A 7 35.47 34.66 -3.10
N ARG A 8 36.69 34.12 -3.13
CA ARG A 8 36.93 32.67 -2.92
C ARG A 8 36.55 32.20 -1.51
N PHE A 9 36.72 33.06 -0.51
CA PHE A 9 36.30 32.78 0.86
C PHE A 9 34.78 32.74 1.00
N PHE A 10 34.06 33.71 0.43
CA PHE A 10 32.59 33.73 0.42
C PHE A 10 31.98 32.58 -0.35
N LEU A 11 32.56 32.21 -1.50
CA LEU A 11 32.09 31.05 -2.27
C LEU A 11 32.19 29.76 -1.45
N ARG A 12 33.25 29.59 -0.65
CA ARG A 12 33.41 28.43 0.25
C ARG A 12 32.38 28.43 1.37
N ILE A 13 32.09 29.58 1.98
CA ILE A 13 31.04 29.69 3.01
C ILE A 13 29.67 29.38 2.42
N LEU A 14 29.35 29.92 1.24
CA LEU A 14 28.08 29.66 0.57
C LEU A 14 27.92 28.18 0.23
N VAL A 15 28.97 27.53 -0.29
CA VAL A 15 28.98 26.09 -0.58
C VAL A 15 28.84 25.26 0.70
N LEU A 16 29.49 25.66 1.80
CA LEU A 16 29.34 24.98 3.09
C LEU A 16 27.92 25.13 3.66
N VAL A 17 27.32 26.32 3.56
CA VAL A 17 25.94 26.55 3.99
C VAL A 17 24.95 25.77 3.13
N LEU A 18 25.15 25.72 1.81
CA LEU A 18 24.34 24.86 0.93
C LEU A 18 24.53 23.37 1.24
N ALA A 19 25.76 22.91 1.47
CA ALA A 19 26.05 21.52 1.82
C ALA A 19 25.49 21.14 3.19
N LEU A 20 25.48 22.07 4.16
CA LEU A 20 24.82 21.90 5.45
C LEU A 20 23.30 21.86 5.30
N PHE A 21 22.75 22.71 4.43
CA PHE A 21 21.31 22.75 4.13
C PHE A 21 20.83 21.48 3.42
N LEU A 22 21.66 20.93 2.52
CA LEU A 22 21.41 19.68 1.80
C LEU A 22 21.61 18.42 2.67
N SER A 23 22.33 18.54 3.79
CA SER A 23 22.54 17.43 4.73
C SER A 23 21.49 17.36 5.85
N PHE A 24 20.56 18.33 5.95
CA PHE A 24 19.36 18.13 6.75
C PHE A 24 18.56 16.97 6.18
N PRO A 25 18.04 16.05 7.03
CA PRO A 25 17.24 14.93 6.57
C PRO A 25 16.09 15.49 5.73
N HIS A 26 16.10 15.14 4.44
CA HIS A 26 15.06 15.58 3.52
C HIS A 26 13.72 15.18 4.11
N VAL A 27 12.79 16.14 4.17
CA VAL A 27 11.41 15.83 4.49
C VAL A 27 10.90 14.99 3.32
N THR A 28 10.92 13.67 3.48
CA THR A 28 10.47 12.75 2.44
C THR A 28 8.96 12.93 2.26
N GLY A 29 8.44 12.76 1.04
CA GLY A 29 7.00 12.84 0.76
C GLY A 29 6.16 11.89 1.62
N ALA A 30 6.78 10.85 2.19
CA ALA A 30 6.20 9.97 3.21
C ALA A 30 5.74 10.70 4.48
N SER A 31 6.18 11.94 4.72
CA SER A 31 5.81 12.75 5.89
C SER A 31 4.37 13.26 5.82
N ILE A 32 3.82 13.43 4.61
CA ILE A 32 2.43 13.87 4.41
C ILE A 32 1.44 12.77 4.82
N LEU A 33 1.81 11.52 4.53
CA LEU A 33 1.01 10.33 4.81
C LEU A 33 1.32 9.71 6.20
N ARG A 34 2.13 10.38 7.03
CA ARG A 34 2.43 9.88 8.38
C ARG A 34 1.17 9.86 9.24
N ASN A 35 1.03 8.81 10.04
CA ASN A 35 -0.06 8.63 10.98
C ASN A 35 -1.46 8.63 10.33
N LEU A 36 -1.54 8.43 9.02
CA LEU A 36 -2.80 8.03 8.40
C LEU A 36 -3.16 6.62 8.85
N SER A 37 -4.46 6.36 9.00
CA SER A 37 -4.93 5.04 9.33
C SER A 37 -4.51 4.02 8.26
N ALA A 38 -4.16 2.80 8.70
CA ALA A 38 -3.81 1.70 7.80
C ALA A 38 -4.88 1.46 6.70
N PRO A 39 -6.19 1.55 7.00
CA PRO A 39 -7.21 1.32 5.96
C PRO A 39 -7.32 2.43 4.91
N CYS A 40 -6.94 3.67 5.23
CA CYS A 40 -6.83 4.72 4.23
C CYS A 40 -5.67 4.45 3.25
N LEU A 41 -4.51 4.02 3.76
CA LEU A 41 -3.32 3.77 2.95
C LEU A 41 -3.39 2.47 2.14
N GLU A 42 -4.02 1.42 2.71
CA GLU A 42 -4.02 0.08 2.12
C GLU A 42 -5.32 -0.23 1.35
N CYS A 43 -6.46 0.36 1.73
CA CYS A 43 -7.77 0.05 1.15
C CYS A 43 -8.46 1.25 0.49
N GLY A 44 -7.86 2.45 0.54
CA GLY A 44 -8.46 3.68 0.01
C GLY A 44 -9.71 4.16 0.76
N ASN A 45 -10.00 3.56 1.92
CA ASN A 45 -11.14 3.96 2.76
C ASN A 45 -10.69 5.04 3.75
N CYS A 46 -10.60 6.27 3.28
CA CYS A 46 -10.15 7.40 4.07
C CYS A 46 -11.33 8.10 4.75
N THR A 47 -11.21 8.34 6.05
CA THR A 47 -12.18 9.11 6.81
C THR A 47 -11.91 10.61 6.69
N LEU A 48 -12.87 11.45 7.12
CA LEU A 48 -12.65 12.89 7.24
C LEU A 48 -11.49 13.23 8.19
N GLN A 49 -11.22 12.38 9.18
CA GLN A 49 -10.11 12.52 10.11
C GLN A 49 -8.76 12.25 9.44
N ASP A 50 -8.67 11.23 8.58
CA ASP A 50 -7.48 10.95 7.78
C ASP A 50 -7.17 12.10 6.80
N LEU A 51 -8.21 12.70 6.20
CA LEU A 51 -8.07 13.87 5.33
C LEU A 51 -7.55 15.08 6.11
N ALA A 52 -8.06 15.29 7.33
CA ALA A 52 -7.63 16.38 8.20
C ALA A 52 -6.18 16.19 8.67
N LEU A 53 -5.78 14.96 9.01
CA LEU A 53 -4.40 14.59 9.34
C LEU A 53 -3.45 14.79 8.16
N ALA A 54 -3.82 14.30 6.97
CA ALA A 54 -3.05 14.52 5.74
C ALA A 54 -2.89 16.02 5.43
N GLY A 55 -3.96 16.79 5.59
CA GLY A 55 -3.94 18.25 5.48
C GLY A 55 -2.97 18.88 6.48
N GLY A 56 -3.09 18.54 7.77
CA GLY A 56 -2.21 19.04 8.83
C GLY A 56 -0.73 18.74 8.57
N ASN A 57 -0.42 17.50 8.19
CA ASN A 57 0.94 17.10 7.81
C ASN A 57 1.46 17.87 6.58
N THR A 58 0.60 18.11 5.59
CA THR A 58 0.93 18.91 4.40
C THR A 58 1.27 20.35 4.79
N PHE A 59 0.47 20.97 5.66
CA PHE A 59 0.75 22.33 6.13
C PHE A 59 2.05 22.39 6.93
N ASN A 60 2.30 21.44 7.83
CA ASN A 60 3.55 21.35 8.59
C ASN A 60 4.77 21.19 7.66
N PHE A 61 4.65 20.38 6.62
CA PHE A 61 5.67 20.24 5.57
C PHE A 61 6.03 21.60 4.94
N PHE A 62 5.04 22.39 4.54
CA PHE A 62 5.28 23.72 3.97
C PHE A 62 5.85 24.70 4.99
N LEU A 63 5.41 24.66 6.26
CA LEU A 63 5.94 25.52 7.31
C LEU A 63 7.44 25.26 7.55
N TYR A 64 7.88 23.99 7.55
CA TYR A 64 9.31 23.66 7.66
C TYR A 64 10.13 24.21 6.49
N ILE A 65 9.61 24.11 5.27
CA ILE A 65 10.28 24.66 4.08
C ILE A 65 10.37 26.17 4.18
N ILE A 66 9.24 26.85 4.45
CA ILE A 66 9.18 28.31 4.53
C ILE A 66 10.11 28.83 5.62
N GLY A 67 10.08 28.24 6.82
CA GLY A 67 10.95 28.62 7.93
C GLY A 67 12.44 28.48 7.57
N SER A 68 12.81 27.38 6.91
CA SER A 68 14.19 27.11 6.50
C SER A 68 14.66 28.10 5.41
N VAL A 69 13.80 28.40 4.43
CA VAL A 69 14.09 29.37 3.36
C VAL A 69 14.23 30.78 3.94
N VAL A 70 13.33 31.20 4.83
CA VAL A 70 13.38 32.51 5.47
C VAL A 70 14.66 32.68 6.29
N LEU A 71 15.05 31.65 7.05
CA LEU A 71 16.31 31.67 7.80
C LEU A 71 17.53 31.84 6.89
N LEU A 72 17.55 31.11 5.76
CA LEU A 72 18.62 31.22 4.77
C LEU A 72 18.66 32.62 4.13
N LEU A 73 17.51 33.20 3.79
CA LEU A 73 17.42 34.54 3.23
C LEU A 73 17.90 35.61 4.23
N PHE A 74 17.58 35.46 5.52
CA PHE A 74 18.13 36.35 6.55
C PHE A 74 19.66 36.26 6.63
N PHE A 75 20.20 35.06 6.57
CA PHE A 75 21.66 34.86 6.57
C PHE A 75 22.32 35.51 5.33
N ILE A 76 21.78 35.26 4.14
CA ILE A 76 22.28 35.85 2.88
C ILE A 76 22.17 37.37 2.90
N GLY A 77 21.01 37.90 3.30
CA GLY A 77 20.78 39.34 3.40
C GLY A 77 21.74 40.00 4.41
N GLY A 78 21.98 39.36 5.55
CA GLY A 78 22.94 39.82 6.55
C GLY A 78 24.38 39.84 6.02
N LEU A 79 24.81 38.79 5.33
CA LEU A 79 26.14 38.75 4.72
C LEU A 79 26.33 39.84 3.66
N ILE A 80 25.33 40.07 2.80
CA ILE A 80 25.39 41.13 1.78
C ILE A 80 25.57 42.50 2.45
N LEU A 81 24.86 42.77 3.55
CA LEU A 81 25.01 44.03 4.29
C LEU A 81 26.42 44.19 4.87
N LEU A 82 26.98 43.14 5.47
CA LEU A 82 28.35 43.18 6.03
C LEU A 82 29.42 43.44 4.95
N VAL A 83 29.22 42.89 3.75
CA VAL A 83 30.18 43.00 2.64
C VAL A 83 29.96 44.26 1.80
N SER A 84 28.90 45.01 2.04
CA SER A 84 28.54 46.15 1.19
C SER A 84 29.62 47.24 1.15
N HIS A 85 30.46 47.40 2.18
CA HIS A 85 31.56 48.41 2.22
C HIS A 85 31.12 49.82 1.75
N GLY A 86 29.86 50.22 1.97
CA GLY A 86 29.29 51.50 1.50
C GLY A 86 28.76 51.53 0.06
N ASN A 87 28.77 50.41 -0.66
CA ASN A 87 28.11 50.27 -1.95
C ASN A 87 26.58 50.30 -1.76
N ARG A 88 25.97 51.42 -2.19
CA ARG A 88 24.52 51.67 -2.12
C ARG A 88 23.68 50.55 -2.75
N GLN A 89 24.16 49.94 -3.85
CA GLN A 89 23.42 48.89 -4.56
C GLN A 89 23.39 47.59 -3.76
N LEU A 90 24.52 47.18 -3.16
CA LEU A 90 24.59 46.00 -2.32
C LEU A 90 23.83 46.20 -1.01
N GLU A 91 23.90 47.40 -0.43
CA GLU A 91 23.14 47.72 0.77
C GLU A 91 21.63 47.63 0.53
N GLN A 92 21.15 48.22 -0.58
CA GLN A 92 19.75 48.14 -0.97
C GLN A 92 19.30 46.70 -1.20
N LEU A 93 20.14 45.87 -1.85
CA LEU A 93 19.85 44.45 -2.05
C LEU A 93 19.71 43.71 -0.70
N GLY A 94 20.68 43.86 0.21
CA GLY A 94 20.65 43.21 1.52
C GLY A 94 19.43 43.62 2.35
N ARG A 95 19.12 44.92 2.41
CA ARG A 95 17.90 45.43 3.07
C ARG A 95 16.63 44.92 2.41
N GLY A 96 16.62 44.83 1.08
CA GLY A 96 15.50 44.29 0.31
C GLY A 96 15.20 42.84 0.67
N ILE A 97 16.23 41.99 0.73
CA ILE A 97 16.10 40.58 1.11
C ILE A 97 15.58 40.44 2.54
N ILE A 98 16.14 41.19 3.50
CA ILE A 98 15.72 41.13 4.91
C ILE A 98 14.27 41.62 5.06
N ASN A 99 13.92 42.77 4.48
CA ASN A 99 12.57 43.31 4.57
C ASN A 99 11.54 42.42 3.86
N GLY A 100 11.90 41.84 2.71
CA GLY A 100 11.05 40.88 2.00
C GLY A 100 10.81 39.61 2.82
N SER A 101 11.87 39.07 3.43
CA SER A 101 11.78 37.89 4.30
C SER A 101 10.92 38.16 5.54
N PHE A 102 11.06 39.33 6.15
CA PHE A 102 10.25 39.74 7.30
C PHE A 102 8.76 39.85 6.93
N LYS A 103 8.43 40.46 5.79
CA LYS A 103 7.05 40.53 5.28
C LYS A 103 6.48 39.15 4.99
N GLY A 104 7.25 38.26 4.36
CA GLY A 104 6.83 36.88 4.08
C GLY A 104 6.56 36.08 5.36
N LEU A 105 7.45 36.19 6.35
CA LEU A 105 7.28 35.54 7.65
C LEU A 105 6.05 36.08 8.39
N ALA A 106 5.84 37.41 8.37
CA ALA A 106 4.67 38.03 8.99
C ALA A 106 3.35 37.51 8.38
N ILE A 107 3.28 37.39 7.04
CA ILE A 107 2.11 36.83 6.36
C ILE A 107 1.88 35.38 6.78
N ALA A 108 2.93 34.55 6.80
CA ALA A 108 2.81 33.15 7.22
C ALA A 108 2.30 33.01 8.67
N MET A 109 2.80 33.84 9.58
CA MET A 109 2.35 33.88 10.98
C MET A 109 0.89 34.36 11.10
N VAL A 110 0.47 35.36 10.33
CA VAL A 110 -0.92 35.84 10.33
C VAL A 110 -1.87 34.77 9.80
N CYS A 111 -1.52 34.10 8.70
CA CYS A 111 -2.30 32.97 8.17
C CYS A 111 -2.43 31.85 9.21
N TRP A 112 -1.35 31.56 9.93
CA TRP A 112 -1.36 30.59 11.02
C TRP A 112 -2.36 30.99 12.11
N VAL A 113 -2.31 32.23 12.61
CA VAL A 113 -3.24 32.72 13.64
C VAL A 113 -4.69 32.61 13.17
N ILE A 114 -5.00 33.02 11.94
CA ILE A 114 -6.36 33.02 11.40
C ILE A 114 -6.93 31.60 11.33
N VAL A 115 -6.17 30.66 10.77
CA VAL A 115 -6.65 29.27 10.62
C VAL A 115 -6.85 28.61 11.98
N ASN A 116 -5.91 28.79 12.92
CA ASN A 116 -6.08 28.30 14.29
C ASN A 116 -7.32 28.90 14.96
N PHE A 117 -7.52 30.21 14.81
CA PHE A 117 -8.70 30.88 15.36
C PHE A 117 -10.01 30.28 14.83
N VAL A 118 -10.10 30.04 13.52
CA VAL A 118 -11.29 29.43 12.89
C VAL A 118 -11.56 28.03 13.42
N ILE A 119 -10.53 27.20 13.56
CA ILE A 119 -10.68 25.81 14.02
C ILE A 119 -11.10 25.78 15.49
N THR A 120 -10.41 26.52 16.34
CA THR A 120 -10.71 26.57 17.78
C THR A 120 -12.09 27.14 18.05
N ALA A 121 -12.53 28.15 17.29
CA ALA A 121 -13.87 28.73 17.42
C ALA A 121 -15.00 27.77 17.01
N ILE A 122 -14.71 26.75 16.18
CA ILE A 122 -15.72 25.81 15.66
C ILE A 122 -15.71 24.47 16.44
N VAL A 123 -14.54 23.98 16.86
CA VAL A 123 -14.37 22.57 17.26
C VAL A 123 -14.52 22.32 18.76
N GLU A 124 -14.11 23.22 19.67
CA GLU A 124 -14.31 23.12 21.14
C GLU A 124 -13.54 24.23 21.89
N ASP A 125 -13.97 24.57 23.12
CA ASP A 125 -13.39 25.56 24.08
C ASP A 125 -11.90 25.30 24.43
N ARG A 126 -10.99 25.41 23.47
CA ARG A 126 -9.53 25.30 23.69
C ARG A 126 -8.86 26.67 23.65
N GLU A 127 -7.74 26.80 24.33
CA GLU A 127 -6.93 28.02 24.31
C GLU A 127 -6.26 28.20 22.92
N ILE A 128 -6.28 29.43 22.39
CA ILE A 128 -5.72 29.77 21.07
C ILE A 128 -4.18 29.69 21.06
N PHE A 129 -3.57 29.87 22.23
CA PHE A 129 -2.12 29.86 22.41
C PHE A 129 -1.72 28.66 23.28
N GLY A 130 -0.72 27.88 22.84
CA GLY A 130 -0.18 26.75 23.61
C GLY A 130 -0.64 25.36 23.16
N THR A 131 -1.55 25.25 22.19
CA THR A 131 -1.90 23.98 21.56
C THR A 131 -1.06 23.74 20.31
N GLU A 132 -0.63 22.50 20.09
CA GLU A 132 -0.02 22.11 18.81
C GLU A 132 -1.05 22.20 17.67
N TRP A 133 -0.57 22.65 16.51
CA TRP A 133 -1.34 22.82 15.29
C TRP A 133 -1.97 21.50 14.85
N PHE A 134 -3.29 21.47 14.68
CA PHE A 134 -4.02 20.29 14.19
C PHE A 134 -3.75 18.99 14.97
N THR A 135 -3.83 19.03 16.30
CA THR A 135 -3.86 17.80 17.10
C THR A 135 -5.21 17.12 16.97
N PHE A 136 -5.35 16.35 15.89
CA PHE A 136 -6.42 15.38 15.81
C PHE A 136 -6.02 14.20 16.71
N PRO A 137 -6.94 13.67 17.53
CA PRO A 137 -6.68 12.42 18.20
C PRO A 137 -6.26 11.40 17.14
N GLU A 138 -5.23 10.61 17.45
CA GLU A 138 -4.82 9.51 16.59
C GLU A 138 -6.07 8.71 16.24
N ALA A 139 -6.31 8.47 14.95
CA ALA A 139 -7.43 7.66 14.52
C ALA A 139 -7.29 6.32 15.27
N ALA A 140 -8.29 5.97 16.09
CA ALA A 140 -8.29 4.68 16.75
C ALA A 140 -8.01 3.63 15.68
N PRO A 141 -7.10 2.67 15.88
CA PRO A 141 -6.76 1.69 14.87
C PRO A 141 -8.01 0.85 14.58
N PHE A 142 -8.79 1.27 13.61
CA PHE A 142 -9.66 0.37 12.90
C PHE A 142 -8.71 -0.48 12.07
N ALA A 143 -8.57 -1.74 12.47
CA ALA A 143 -7.87 -2.70 11.65
C ALA A 143 -8.52 -2.67 10.26
N CYS A 144 -7.71 -2.85 9.23
CA CYS A 144 -8.16 -3.57 8.04
C CYS A 144 -8.56 -4.98 8.49
N THR A 145 -9.59 -5.13 9.32
CA THR A 145 -10.38 -6.35 9.21
C THR A 145 -11.03 -6.16 7.85
N PRO A 146 -10.69 -6.97 6.82
CA PRO A 146 -11.69 -7.24 5.81
C PRO A 146 -13.01 -7.43 6.56
N PRO A 147 -14.15 -6.89 6.07
CA PRO A 147 -15.44 -7.15 6.70
C PRO A 147 -15.47 -8.63 7.09
N PRO A 148 -15.82 -8.98 8.35
CA PRO A 148 -15.80 -10.37 8.80
C PRO A 148 -16.40 -11.16 7.67
N PRO A 149 -15.68 -12.15 7.08
CA PRO A 149 -15.97 -12.65 5.75
C PRO A 149 -17.47 -12.73 5.67
N VAL A 150 -18.07 -11.82 4.90
CA VAL A 150 -19.48 -11.96 4.58
C VAL A 150 -19.39 -13.32 3.91
N LEU A 151 -19.83 -14.36 4.61
CA LEU A 151 -20.04 -15.66 4.01
C LEU A 151 -20.74 -15.27 2.72
N PRO A 152 -20.06 -15.36 1.56
CA PRO A 152 -20.61 -14.82 0.33
C PRO A 152 -22.01 -15.36 0.29
N PRO A 153 -23.06 -14.51 0.11
CA PRO A 153 -24.44 -14.95 0.17
C PRO A 153 -24.48 -16.24 -0.63
N ALA A 154 -24.73 -17.37 0.06
CA ALA A 154 -24.28 -18.70 -0.38
C ALA A 154 -24.32 -18.73 -1.90
N VAL A 155 -23.17 -18.63 -2.56
CA VAL A 155 -23.17 -18.56 -4.03
C VAL A 155 -24.00 -19.77 -4.42
N PRO A 156 -25.17 -19.59 -5.06
CA PRO A 156 -26.08 -20.71 -5.27
C PRO A 156 -25.23 -21.76 -5.94
N SER A 157 -25.10 -22.91 -5.28
CA SER A 157 -24.25 -23.98 -5.78
C SER A 157 -24.80 -24.31 -7.15
N ILE A 158 -24.12 -23.83 -8.19
CA ILE A 158 -24.36 -24.34 -9.52
C ILE A 158 -23.81 -25.76 -9.46
N ASN A 159 -24.59 -26.71 -9.97
CA ASN A 159 -24.31 -28.14 -9.93
C ASN A 159 -23.05 -28.48 -10.75
N TRP A 160 -21.87 -28.03 -10.32
CA TRP A 160 -20.61 -28.38 -10.94
C TRP A 160 -20.43 -29.88 -10.81
N THR A 161 -20.16 -30.53 -11.93
CA THR A 161 -19.93 -31.97 -11.97
C THR A 161 -18.54 -32.23 -11.42
N LEU A 162 -18.46 -32.93 -10.29
CA LEU A 162 -17.20 -33.43 -9.76
C LEU A 162 -16.90 -34.81 -10.36
N ALA A 163 -15.63 -35.08 -10.65
CA ALA A 163 -15.19 -36.41 -11.07
C ALA A 163 -15.45 -37.46 -9.98
N GLY A 164 -15.63 -38.72 -10.39
CA GLY A 164 -15.72 -39.83 -9.45
C GLY A 164 -14.47 -39.91 -8.56
N GLY A 165 -14.68 -39.99 -7.25
CA GLY A 165 -13.60 -40.03 -6.25
C GLY A 165 -13.22 -38.67 -5.66
N VAL A 166 -13.77 -37.55 -6.15
CA VAL A 166 -13.56 -36.22 -5.55
C VAL A 166 -14.53 -36.03 -4.38
N ASP A 167 -14.01 -35.58 -3.23
CA ASP A 167 -14.79 -35.29 -2.03
C ASP A 167 -15.75 -34.10 -2.31
N PRO A 168 -17.07 -34.26 -2.14
CA PRO A 168 -18.03 -33.19 -2.41
C PRO A 168 -17.82 -31.91 -1.60
N ARG A 169 -17.14 -32.00 -0.44
CA ARG A 169 -16.83 -30.84 0.40
C ARG A 169 -15.89 -29.86 -0.29
N GLN A 170 -15.09 -30.30 -1.27
CA GLN A 170 -14.21 -29.45 -2.06
C GLN A 170 -14.92 -28.26 -2.73
N ARG A 171 -16.23 -28.34 -3.00
CA ARG A 171 -17.00 -27.20 -3.54
C ARG A 171 -17.07 -26.02 -2.57
N GLN A 172 -17.04 -26.29 -1.27
CA GLN A 172 -17.08 -25.28 -0.22
C GLN A 172 -15.73 -24.60 -0.04
N ASP A 173 -14.66 -25.21 -0.55
CA ASP A 173 -13.33 -24.63 -0.54
C ASP A 173 -13.16 -23.62 -1.67
N ALA A 174 -14.04 -23.59 -2.69
CA ALA A 174 -13.92 -22.58 -3.74
C ALA A 174 -14.11 -21.16 -3.18
N SER A 175 -13.18 -20.26 -3.49
CA SER A 175 -13.32 -18.85 -3.15
C SER A 175 -14.51 -18.23 -3.89
N PRO A 176 -15.07 -17.11 -3.40
CA PRO A 176 -16.16 -16.43 -4.11
C PRO A 176 -15.79 -16.13 -5.57
N GLU A 177 -14.53 -15.74 -5.81
CA GLU A 177 -14.00 -15.43 -7.13
C GLU A 177 -13.88 -16.68 -8.00
N LEU A 178 -13.35 -17.79 -7.45
CA LEU A 178 -13.28 -19.06 -8.15
C LEU A 178 -14.70 -19.58 -8.46
N ALA A 179 -15.62 -19.50 -7.51
CA ALA A 179 -17.00 -19.91 -7.70
C ALA A 179 -17.69 -19.11 -8.82
N ALA A 180 -17.48 -17.79 -8.88
CA ALA A 180 -17.99 -16.94 -9.95
C ALA A 180 -17.39 -17.33 -11.32
N LEU A 181 -16.08 -17.60 -11.37
CA LEU A 181 -15.40 -18.09 -12.57
C LEU A 181 -16.01 -19.42 -13.03
N LEU A 182 -16.11 -20.41 -12.14
CA LEU A 182 -16.69 -21.72 -12.44
C LEU A 182 -18.15 -21.60 -12.90
N ASN A 183 -18.95 -20.75 -12.27
CA ASN A 183 -20.33 -20.50 -12.69
C ASN A 183 -20.42 -19.98 -14.13
N CYS A 184 -19.56 -19.03 -14.51
CA CYS A 184 -19.48 -18.55 -15.88
C CYS A 184 -19.04 -19.67 -16.85
N MET A 185 -18.03 -20.46 -16.47
CA MET A 185 -17.53 -21.55 -17.29
C MET A 185 -18.61 -22.61 -17.55
N TYR A 186 -19.35 -23.02 -16.52
CA TYR A 186 -20.43 -24.02 -16.64
C TYR A 186 -21.67 -23.50 -17.41
N GLN A 187 -21.90 -22.19 -17.46
CA GLN A 187 -22.92 -21.61 -18.35
C GLN A 187 -22.55 -21.73 -19.83
N LYS A 188 -21.25 -21.71 -20.13
CA LYS A 188 -20.71 -21.78 -21.50
C LYS A 188 -20.42 -23.21 -21.94
N GLU A 189 -19.94 -24.05 -21.04
CA GLU A 189 -19.63 -25.47 -21.26
C GLU A 189 -20.17 -26.30 -20.08
N PRO A 190 -21.38 -26.86 -20.18
CA PRO A 190 -22.00 -27.59 -19.08
C PRO A 190 -21.39 -28.97 -18.83
N ASN A 191 -20.59 -29.50 -19.77
CA ASN A 191 -19.98 -30.84 -19.66
C ASN A 191 -18.61 -30.85 -18.98
N LEU A 192 -18.18 -29.71 -18.42
CA LEU A 192 -16.95 -29.65 -17.64
C LEU A 192 -17.04 -30.59 -16.44
N ILE A 193 -15.91 -31.21 -16.10
CA ILE A 193 -15.78 -32.09 -14.93
C ILE A 193 -14.59 -31.60 -14.11
N VAL A 194 -14.88 -31.14 -12.90
CA VAL A 194 -13.86 -30.70 -11.94
C VAL A 194 -13.26 -31.92 -11.24
N THR A 195 -11.94 -32.02 -11.25
CA THR A 195 -11.17 -33.14 -10.68
C THR A 195 -10.48 -32.78 -9.37
N SER A 196 -10.27 -31.50 -9.10
CA SER A 196 -9.73 -31.00 -7.84
C SER A 196 -10.08 -29.52 -7.69
N ILE A 197 -10.30 -29.07 -6.46
CA ILE A 197 -10.37 -27.66 -6.05
C ILE A 197 -9.33 -27.47 -4.94
N SER A 198 -9.40 -28.30 -3.90
CA SER A 198 -8.55 -28.17 -2.72
C SER A 198 -7.73 -29.42 -2.39
N ASP A 199 -8.09 -30.61 -2.90
CA ASP A 199 -7.55 -31.95 -2.55
C ASP A 199 -8.46 -32.76 -1.58
N ASN A 200 -8.56 -34.07 -1.83
CA ASN A 200 -9.29 -35.02 -0.99
C ASN A 200 -8.59 -35.28 0.33
N ASP A 201 -7.26 -35.30 0.33
CA ASP A 201 -6.49 -35.71 1.49
C ASP A 201 -6.55 -34.68 2.64
N LEU A 202 -7.02 -33.46 2.35
CA LEU A 202 -7.44 -32.48 3.37
C LEU A 202 -8.53 -33.03 4.29
N TYR A 203 -9.44 -33.80 3.72
CA TYR A 203 -10.66 -34.26 4.40
C TYR A 203 -10.51 -35.61 5.07
N THR A 204 -9.45 -36.34 4.73
CA THR A 204 -9.08 -37.61 5.36
C THR A 204 -8.07 -37.41 6.50
N GLY A 205 -7.64 -36.16 6.74
CA GLY A 205 -6.61 -35.83 7.74
C GLY A 205 -5.20 -36.24 7.32
N ARG A 206 -5.02 -36.59 6.05
CA ARG A 206 -3.78 -37.06 5.45
C ARG A 206 -2.94 -35.94 4.85
N CYS A 207 -3.52 -34.80 4.56
CA CYS A 207 -2.82 -33.61 4.13
C CYS A 207 -3.04 -32.49 5.16
N ASN A 208 -1.98 -32.10 5.87
CA ASN A 208 -2.01 -30.98 6.81
C ASN A 208 -1.37 -29.71 6.22
N ILE A 209 -2.22 -28.83 5.66
CA ILE A 209 -1.79 -27.55 5.07
C ILE A 209 -1.36 -26.49 6.08
N GLN A 210 -1.55 -26.69 7.39
CA GLN A 210 -1.14 -25.72 8.42
C GLN A 210 0.38 -25.56 8.51
N ASN A 211 1.13 -26.56 8.05
CA ASN A 211 2.59 -26.54 8.00
C ASN A 211 3.13 -25.74 6.81
N CYS A 212 2.30 -25.48 5.80
CA CYS A 212 2.67 -24.65 4.65
C CYS A 212 2.71 -23.19 5.14
N ASN A 213 3.89 -22.61 5.38
CA ASN A 213 4.04 -21.23 5.84
C ASN A 213 3.83 -20.24 4.67
N LYS A 214 3.05 -19.17 4.91
CA LYS A 214 2.77 -18.06 3.98
C LYS A 214 4.04 -17.39 3.44
N GLN A 215 5.01 -17.12 4.30
CA GLN A 215 6.24 -16.45 3.93
C GLN A 215 7.11 -17.33 3.02
N GLN A 216 7.12 -18.65 3.25
CA GLN A 216 7.84 -19.61 2.42
C GLN A 216 7.12 -19.87 1.09
N SER A 217 5.79 -19.85 1.11
CA SER A 217 4.92 -19.96 -0.07
C SER A 217 5.12 -18.79 -1.03
N GLN A 218 5.29 -17.57 -0.50
CA GLN A 218 5.53 -16.36 -1.30
C GLN A 218 6.95 -16.27 -1.87
N THR A 219 7.94 -16.92 -1.26
CA THR A 219 9.34 -16.90 -1.72
C THR A 219 9.74 -18.15 -2.50
N GLY A 220 8.82 -19.09 -2.77
CA GLY A 220 9.10 -20.37 -3.42
C GLY A 220 10.10 -21.24 -2.65
N SER A 221 10.36 -20.93 -1.38
CA SER A 221 11.41 -21.53 -0.55
C SER A 221 10.88 -22.62 0.37
N CYS A 222 9.79 -23.28 -0.03
CA CYS A 222 9.23 -24.34 0.76
C CYS A 222 10.13 -25.57 0.65
N PRO A 223 10.73 -26.07 1.76
CA PRO A 223 11.42 -27.34 1.71
C PRO A 223 10.44 -28.42 1.22
N ALA A 224 10.97 -29.49 0.60
CA ALA A 224 10.20 -30.72 0.34
C ALA A 224 9.68 -31.40 1.63
N SER A 225 9.85 -30.71 2.77
CA SER A 225 9.30 -30.73 4.13
C SER A 225 7.95 -30.07 4.45
N ALA A 226 7.74 -28.89 3.87
CA ALA A 226 6.86 -27.84 4.43
C ALA A 226 5.37 -28.10 4.23
N CYS A 227 5.00 -28.98 3.30
CA CYS A 227 3.68 -29.58 3.23
C CYS A 227 3.78 -31.12 3.28
N SER A 228 4.89 -31.64 3.83
CA SER A 228 5.52 -32.86 3.33
C SER A 228 5.99 -33.85 4.39
N ASN A 229 5.79 -33.55 5.68
CA ASN A 229 5.78 -34.64 6.66
C ASN A 229 4.60 -35.60 6.41
N ASP A 230 3.61 -35.17 5.61
CA ASP A 230 2.61 -36.01 4.97
C ASP A 230 2.92 -36.12 3.48
N ALA A 231 3.32 -37.30 2.99
CA ALA A 231 3.58 -37.58 1.57
C ALA A 231 2.31 -37.55 0.68
N GLN A 232 1.24 -36.87 1.13
CA GLN A 232 -0.13 -37.03 0.65
C GLN A 232 -0.81 -35.70 0.28
N CYS A 233 -0.16 -34.54 0.46
CA CYS A 233 -0.61 -33.31 -0.20
C CYS A 233 -0.17 -33.33 -1.68
N VAL A 234 -1.12 -33.30 -2.61
CA VAL A 234 -0.85 -33.45 -4.06
C VAL A 234 -0.22 -32.20 -4.67
N HIS A 235 -0.52 -31.01 -4.14
CA HIS A 235 0.02 -29.75 -4.67
C HIS A 235 1.15 -29.18 -3.79
N ARG A 236 1.93 -28.26 -4.35
CA ARG A 236 3.05 -27.63 -3.64
C ARG A 236 2.57 -26.53 -2.70
N CYS A 237 3.39 -26.23 -1.71
CA CYS A 237 3.30 -25.02 -0.89
C CYS A 237 3.17 -23.76 -1.77
N GLY A 238 2.21 -22.88 -1.44
CA GLY A 238 1.88 -21.71 -2.26
C GLY A 238 0.97 -21.97 -3.46
N SER A 239 0.56 -23.23 -3.71
CA SER A 239 -0.45 -23.56 -4.71
C SER A 239 -1.77 -22.84 -4.43
N CYS A 240 -2.46 -22.45 -5.51
CA CYS A 240 -3.80 -21.86 -5.48
C CYS A 240 -4.91 -22.88 -5.23
N HIS A 241 -4.60 -24.18 -5.26
CA HIS A 241 -5.49 -25.21 -4.71
C HIS A 241 -5.61 -25.08 -3.20
N TYR A 242 -4.53 -24.66 -2.55
CA TYR A 242 -4.53 -24.36 -1.14
C TYR A 242 -4.69 -22.85 -0.94
N ALA A 243 -5.06 -22.42 0.25
CA ALA A 243 -5.19 -21.02 0.60
C ALA A 243 -3.81 -20.31 0.72
N PHE A 244 -2.97 -20.36 -0.32
CA PHE A 244 -1.61 -19.79 -0.34
C PHE A 244 -0.68 -20.22 0.79
N GLY A 245 -0.91 -21.41 1.35
CA GLY A 245 -0.22 -21.81 2.58
C GLY A 245 -0.43 -20.79 3.71
N THR A 246 -1.65 -20.28 3.90
CA THR A 246 -1.95 -19.42 5.06
C THR A 246 -2.48 -20.28 6.21
N PRO A 247 -1.89 -20.19 7.42
CA PRO A 247 -2.42 -20.92 8.56
C PRO A 247 -3.76 -20.39 9.09
N GLN A 248 -4.21 -19.19 8.70
CA GLN A 248 -5.35 -18.52 9.34
C GLN A 248 -6.12 -17.62 8.36
N GLY A 249 -7.43 -17.87 8.21
CA GLY A 249 -8.45 -16.83 8.00
C GLY A 249 -9.19 -16.79 6.67
N THR A 250 -8.64 -17.35 5.57
CA THR A 250 -9.37 -17.44 4.29
C THR A 250 -9.10 -18.80 3.64
N ASN A 251 -9.79 -19.84 4.10
CA ASN A 251 -9.60 -21.24 3.73
C ASN A 251 -10.10 -21.59 2.31
N PHE A 252 -9.96 -20.68 1.34
CA PHE A 252 -10.56 -20.86 0.03
C PHE A 252 -9.52 -21.04 -1.07
N SER A 253 -9.68 -22.11 -1.85
CA SER A 253 -9.02 -22.40 -3.11
C SER A 253 -9.39 -21.38 -4.18
N ARG A 254 -8.38 -20.97 -4.94
CA ARG A 254 -8.51 -20.10 -6.12
C ARG A 254 -8.16 -20.81 -7.42
N ALA A 255 -7.95 -22.11 -7.36
CA ALA A 255 -7.68 -22.97 -8.49
C ALA A 255 -8.64 -24.16 -8.55
N ALA A 256 -8.78 -24.69 -9.75
CA ALA A 256 -9.49 -25.93 -10.00
C ALA A 256 -8.81 -26.69 -11.14
N ASP A 257 -8.90 -28.01 -11.09
CA ASP A 257 -8.41 -28.90 -12.14
C ASP A 257 -9.58 -29.49 -12.90
N PHE A 258 -9.40 -29.70 -14.20
CA PHE A 258 -10.38 -30.29 -15.10
C PHE A 258 -9.81 -31.50 -15.84
N ARG A 259 -10.60 -32.56 -15.93
CA ARG A 259 -10.23 -33.81 -16.62
C ARG A 259 -10.18 -33.64 -18.15
N LEU A 260 -9.41 -34.50 -18.81
CA LEU A 260 -9.23 -34.55 -20.28
C LEU A 260 -10.49 -34.95 -21.10
N ASN A 261 -11.65 -35.16 -20.48
CA ASN A 261 -12.87 -35.51 -21.23
C ASN A 261 -13.42 -34.31 -22.02
N VAL A 262 -12.96 -33.11 -21.71
CA VAL A 262 -13.11 -31.91 -22.53
C VAL A 262 -11.73 -31.54 -23.05
N ASP A 263 -11.66 -31.14 -24.32
CA ASP A 263 -10.42 -30.68 -24.94
C ASP A 263 -9.78 -29.57 -24.08
N PRO A 264 -8.49 -29.70 -23.68
CA PRO A 264 -7.80 -28.71 -22.86
C PRO A 264 -7.90 -27.29 -23.42
N GLN A 265 -7.87 -27.13 -24.75
CA GLN A 265 -7.99 -25.82 -25.38
C GLN A 265 -9.40 -25.22 -25.20
N THR A 266 -10.43 -26.06 -25.12
CA THR A 266 -11.79 -25.64 -24.79
C THR A 266 -11.89 -25.16 -23.34
N VAL A 267 -11.31 -25.89 -22.38
CA VAL A 267 -11.24 -25.44 -20.98
C VAL A 267 -10.52 -24.09 -20.89
N ALA A 268 -9.37 -23.97 -21.56
CA ALA A 268 -8.57 -22.73 -21.57
C ALA A 268 -9.31 -21.55 -22.19
N ARG A 269 -9.98 -21.76 -23.33
CA ARG A 269 -10.78 -20.73 -24.01
C ARG A 269 -11.91 -20.25 -23.10
N VAL A 270 -12.71 -21.17 -22.57
CA VAL A 270 -13.88 -20.84 -21.74
C VAL A 270 -13.44 -20.14 -20.45
N ALA A 271 -12.34 -20.58 -19.82
CA ALA A 271 -11.77 -19.92 -18.66
C ALA A 271 -11.36 -18.48 -18.95
N ARG A 272 -10.66 -18.22 -20.07
CA ARG A 272 -10.23 -16.87 -20.46
C ARG A 272 -11.37 -15.95 -20.88
N GLU A 273 -12.47 -16.49 -21.39
CA GLU A 273 -13.69 -15.71 -21.64
C GLU A 273 -14.36 -15.23 -20.36
N CYS A 274 -14.22 -15.99 -19.27
CA CYS A 274 -14.84 -15.69 -17.97
C CYS A 274 -13.94 -14.86 -17.04
N ASP A 275 -12.62 -15.04 -17.13
CA ASP A 275 -11.63 -14.19 -16.47
C ASP A 275 -10.43 -13.99 -17.43
N PRO A 276 -10.30 -12.84 -18.10
CA PRO A 276 -9.19 -12.58 -19.02
C PRO A 276 -7.81 -12.59 -18.37
N GLY A 277 -7.73 -12.42 -17.04
CA GLY A 277 -6.47 -12.39 -16.28
C GLY A 277 -6.08 -13.72 -15.66
N MET A 278 -6.89 -14.77 -15.86
CA MET A 278 -6.70 -16.08 -15.26
C MET A 278 -5.49 -16.81 -15.85
N ARG A 279 -4.96 -17.79 -15.10
CA ARG A 279 -3.84 -18.62 -15.55
C ARG A 279 -4.33 -20.01 -15.89
N VAL A 280 -3.93 -20.50 -17.07
CA VAL A 280 -4.15 -21.89 -17.49
C VAL A 280 -2.81 -22.58 -17.57
N GLU A 281 -2.69 -23.71 -16.92
CA GLU A 281 -1.56 -24.61 -17.05
C GLU A 281 -2.05 -25.96 -17.58
N PHE A 282 -1.39 -26.45 -18.62
CA PHE A 282 -1.69 -27.76 -19.18
C PHE A 282 -0.79 -28.79 -18.50
N GLU A 283 -1.36 -29.49 -17.52
CA GLU A 283 -0.68 -30.58 -16.85
C GLU A 283 -0.87 -31.89 -17.63
N ALA A 284 -0.07 -32.91 -17.34
CA ALA A 284 0.01 -34.12 -18.17
C ALA A 284 -1.34 -34.83 -18.34
N ASP A 285 -2.18 -34.84 -17.31
CA ASP A 285 -3.45 -35.58 -17.26
C ASP A 285 -4.68 -34.70 -16.92
N HIS A 286 -4.51 -33.39 -16.80
CA HIS A 286 -5.58 -32.44 -16.51
C HIS A 286 -5.22 -31.01 -16.95
N THR A 287 -6.23 -30.14 -17.04
CA THR A 287 -6.04 -28.70 -17.23
C THR A 287 -6.21 -28.00 -15.89
N HIS A 288 -5.15 -27.38 -15.42
CA HIS A 288 -5.14 -26.57 -14.22
C HIS A 288 -5.57 -25.14 -14.57
N ILE A 289 -6.48 -24.58 -13.78
CA ILE A 289 -6.84 -23.17 -13.86
C ILE A 289 -6.67 -22.48 -12.52
N SER A 290 -6.20 -21.24 -12.52
CA SER A 290 -6.24 -20.38 -11.34
C SER A 290 -6.78 -18.99 -11.67
N HIS A 291 -7.66 -18.49 -10.79
CA HIS A 291 -8.27 -17.17 -10.92
C HIS A 291 -7.18 -16.08 -10.91
N SER A 292 -7.39 -14.97 -11.64
CA SER A 292 -6.44 -13.85 -11.77
C SER A 292 -5.91 -13.28 -10.44
N SER A 293 -6.68 -13.42 -9.36
CA SER A 293 -6.29 -13.03 -8.00
C SER A 293 -5.30 -13.98 -7.32
N CYS A 294 -4.91 -15.08 -7.98
CA CYS A 294 -3.85 -15.99 -7.57
C CYS A 294 -2.50 -15.26 -7.74
N PRO A 295 -1.75 -14.96 -6.65
CA PRO A 295 -0.38 -14.46 -6.64
C PRO A 295 0.53 -15.22 -7.59
N ARG A 296 1.52 -14.49 -8.11
CA ARG A 296 2.39 -14.92 -9.19
C ARG A 296 3.63 -15.64 -8.72
#